data_AF-A0A1F2W624-F1
#
_entry.id   AF-A0A1F2W624-F1
#
_cell.length_a   1.000
_cell.length_b   1.000
_cell.length_c   1.000
_cell.angle_alpha   90.00
_cell.angle_beta   90.00
_cell.angle_gamma   90.00
#
_symmetry.space_group_name_H-M   'P 1'
#
loop_
_entity.id
_entity.type
_entity.pdbx_description
1 polymer ?
#
loop_
_entity_poly.entity_id
_entity_poly.type
_entity_poly.pdbx_seq_one_letter_code
_entity_poly.pdbx_strand_id
1 'polypeptide(L)'
;MTYEDLGPYKYLLRMSLDAGVRDSHRDAVARLADYDRQRSTALLATLEEFLRRRGNISATAEALYVHPNTLRQRLRRVMEISGIDLRRDDWLMVEIAVKLVKLQHALGTAASDTPGASRL
;
A
#
# COMPACT_ATOMS: atom_id res chain seq x y z
N MET A 1 20.11 7.98 -23.37
CA MET A 1 18.78 8.07 -22.73
C MET A 1 18.81 9.30 -21.86
N THR A 2 18.02 10.30 -22.23
CA THR A 2 18.03 11.63 -21.62
C THR A 2 16.90 11.74 -20.60
N TYR A 3 17.08 12.59 -19.60
CA TYR A 3 16.13 12.82 -18.49
C TYR A 3 14.70 13.18 -18.94
N GLU A 4 14.53 13.58 -20.20
CA GLU A 4 13.25 13.90 -20.84
C GLU A 4 12.43 12.66 -21.25
N ASP A 5 13.05 11.48 -21.39
CA ASP A 5 12.39 10.21 -21.74
C ASP A 5 11.62 9.60 -20.55
N LEU A 6 11.79 10.14 -19.34
CA LEU A 6 11.22 9.59 -18.09
C LEU A 6 9.76 10.03 -17.82
N GLY A 7 9.22 10.96 -18.60
CA GLY A 7 7.84 11.42 -18.45
C GLY A 7 7.51 11.96 -17.05
N PRO A 8 6.24 11.86 -16.59
CA PRO A 8 5.78 12.35 -15.29
C PRO A 8 6.50 11.70 -14.08
N TYR A 9 7.12 10.54 -14.26
CA TYR A 9 7.81 9.78 -13.21
C TYR A 9 9.04 10.50 -12.64
N LYS A 10 9.56 11.52 -13.34
CA LYS A 10 10.62 12.39 -12.83
C LYS A 10 10.19 13.27 -11.64
N TYR A 11 8.89 13.61 -11.55
CA TYR A 11 8.36 14.38 -10.41
C TYR A 11 8.21 13.50 -9.16
N LEU A 12 7.93 12.21 -9.31
CA LEU A 12 7.92 11.22 -8.22
C LEU A 12 9.34 10.94 -7.68
N LEU A 13 10.31 10.85 -8.59
CA LEU A 13 11.74 10.77 -8.24
C LEU A 13 12.21 12.01 -7.46
N ARG A 14 11.78 13.21 -7.85
CA ARG A 14 12.15 14.47 -7.17
C ARG A 14 11.49 14.61 -5.78
N MET A 15 10.23 14.20 -5.64
CA MET A 15 9.50 14.27 -4.37
C MET A 15 9.96 13.21 -3.35
N SER A 16 10.45 12.05 -3.83
CA SER A 16 11.06 11.03 -2.97
C SER A 16 12.49 11.38 -2.52
N LEU A 17 13.17 12.33 -3.18
CA LEU A 17 14.53 12.77 -2.84
C LEU A 17 14.55 13.94 -1.84
N ASP A 18 13.49 14.75 -1.76
CA ASP A 18 13.29 15.80 -0.74
C ASP A 18 12.80 15.21 0.60
N ALA A 19 13.46 14.14 1.08
CA ALA A 19 13.17 13.37 2.30
C ALA A 19 13.30 14.17 3.62
N GLY A 20 12.54 15.25 3.76
CA GLY A 20 12.29 16.00 4.99
C GLY A 20 10.83 15.95 5.46
N VAL A 21 9.90 15.54 4.59
CA VAL A 21 8.48 15.35 4.96
C VAL A 21 8.23 13.86 5.15
N ARG A 22 7.90 13.45 6.38
CA ARG A 22 7.36 12.10 6.62
C ARG A 22 6.09 11.96 5.78
N ASP A 23 6.12 11.05 4.81
CA ASP A 23 4.94 10.73 4.01
C ASP A 23 3.91 10.04 4.92
N SER A 24 2.90 10.81 5.33
CA SER A 24 1.86 10.36 6.25
C SER A 24 1.04 9.21 5.67
N HIS A 25 0.88 9.14 4.35
CA HIS A 25 0.18 8.02 3.71
C HIS A 25 1.03 6.76 3.75
N ARG A 26 2.34 6.87 3.51
CA ARG A 26 3.26 5.75 3.69
C ARG A 26 3.23 5.22 5.12
N ASP A 27 3.32 6.09 6.12
CA ASP A 27 3.23 5.69 7.53
C ASP A 27 1.87 5.06 7.85
N ALA A 28 0.78 5.58 7.28
CA ALA A 28 -0.57 5.04 7.44
C ALA A 28 -0.74 3.64 6.85
N VAL A 29 -0.21 3.44 5.63
CA VAL A 29 -0.23 2.13 4.97
C VAL A 29 0.70 1.14 5.68
N ALA A 30 1.85 1.58 6.19
CA ALA A 30 2.74 0.74 6.99
C ALA A 30 2.03 0.22 8.26
N ARG A 31 1.26 1.07 8.96
CA ARG A 31 0.41 0.64 10.09
C ARG A 31 -0.57 -0.47 9.72
N LEU A 32 -1.17 -0.42 8.52
CA LEU A 32 -2.06 -1.49 8.05
C LEU A 32 -1.29 -2.79 7.81
N ALA A 33 -0.12 -2.71 7.19
CA ALA A 33 0.73 -3.87 6.92
C ALA A 33 1.16 -4.56 8.22
N ASP A 34 1.56 -3.78 9.23
CA ASP A 34 1.92 -4.31 10.55
C ASP A 34 0.73 -4.92 11.27
N TYR A 35 -0.45 -4.28 11.18
CA TYR A 35 -1.68 -4.82 11.74
C TYR A 35 -2.08 -6.16 11.11
N ASP A 36 -2.04 -6.25 9.77
CA ASP A 36 -2.31 -7.48 9.04
C ASP A 36 -1.38 -8.61 9.48
N ARG A 37 -0.09 -8.32 9.69
CA ARG A 37 0.90 -9.28 10.18
C ARG A 37 0.61 -9.77 11.60
N GLN A 38 0.18 -8.87 12.49
CA GLN A 38 -0.09 -9.21 13.90
C GLN A 38 -1.42 -9.94 14.10
N ARG A 39 -2.42 -9.68 13.24
CA ARG A 39 -3.80 -10.17 13.42
C ARG A 39 -4.22 -11.18 12.34
N SER A 40 -3.32 -11.54 11.42
CA SER A 40 -3.60 -12.39 10.27
C SER A 40 -4.82 -11.92 9.46
N THR A 41 -4.92 -10.60 9.26
CA THR A 41 -5.96 -9.97 8.44
C THR A 41 -5.45 -9.64 7.03
N ALA A 42 -6.34 -9.16 6.15
CA ALA A 42 -6.03 -8.81 4.77
C ALA A 42 -6.55 -7.40 4.40
N LEU A 43 -6.38 -6.44 5.31
CA LEU A 43 -6.88 -5.07 5.17
C LEU A 43 -6.10 -4.27 4.12
N LEU A 44 -4.78 -4.43 4.04
CA LEU A 44 -3.95 -3.80 3.01
C LEU A 44 -4.35 -4.28 1.62
N ALA A 45 -4.55 -5.59 1.45
CA ALA A 45 -5.03 -6.17 0.19
C ALA A 45 -6.44 -5.68 -0.14
N THR A 46 -7.30 -5.51 0.86
CA THR A 46 -8.65 -4.95 0.68
C THR A 46 -8.60 -3.51 0.18
N LEU A 47 -7.74 -2.68 0.76
CA LEU A 47 -7.55 -1.29 0.34
C LEU A 47 -7.02 -1.20 -1.10
N GLU A 48 -6.01 -2.01 -1.43
CA GLU A 48 -5.44 -2.05 -2.78
C GLU A 48 -6.50 -2.42 -3.83
N GLU A 49 -7.29 -3.45 -3.56
CA GLU A 49 -8.32 -3.92 -4.48
C GLU A 49 -9.45 -2.90 -4.67
N PHE A 50 -9.83 -2.23 -3.57
CA PHE A 50 -10.81 -1.16 -3.60
C PHE A 50 -10.35 0.02 -4.48
N LEU A 51 -9.09 0.45 -4.32
CA LEU A 51 -8.49 1.52 -5.14
C LEU A 51 -8.38 1.12 -6.62
N ARG A 52 -7.95 -0.12 -6.88
CA ARG A 52 -7.85 -0.70 -8.23
C ARG A 52 -9.19 -0.68 -8.96
N ARG A 53 -10.28 -0.92 -8.25
CA ARG A 53 -11.65 -0.89 -8.78
C ARG A 53 -12.34 0.46 -8.64
N ARG A 54 -11.56 1.51 -8.40
CA ARG A 54 -12.02 2.90 -8.28
C ARG A 54 -13.20 3.06 -7.31
N GLY A 55 -13.14 2.33 -6.20
CA GLY A 55 -14.10 2.40 -5.11
C GLY A 55 -15.41 1.62 -5.34
N ASN A 56 -15.53 0.84 -6.42
CA ASN A 56 -16.72 0.04 -6.65
C ASN A 56 -16.83 -1.10 -5.63
N ILE A 57 -17.75 -0.95 -4.68
CA ILE A 57 -17.98 -1.92 -3.59
C ILE A 57 -18.36 -3.30 -4.11
N SER A 58 -19.32 -3.39 -5.05
CA SER A 58 -19.78 -4.68 -5.55
C SER A 58 -18.66 -5.43 -6.27
N ALA A 59 -17.97 -4.74 -7.17
CA ALA A 59 -16.88 -5.32 -7.94
C ALA A 59 -15.69 -5.72 -7.04
N THR A 60 -15.39 -4.93 -6.00
CA THR A 60 -14.33 -5.24 -5.02
C THR A 60 -14.71 -6.43 -4.14
N ALA A 61 -15.96 -6.50 -3.70
CA ALA A 61 -16.46 -7.59 -2.87
C ALA A 61 -16.41 -8.92 -3.63
N GLU A 62 -16.83 -8.91 -4.90
CA GLU A 62 -16.73 -10.04 -5.81
C GLU A 62 -15.27 -10.51 -5.99
N ALA A 63 -14.35 -9.59 -6.24
CA ALA A 63 -12.93 -9.89 -6.42
C ALA A 63 -12.27 -10.54 -5.21
N LEU A 64 -12.67 -10.11 -4.01
CA LEU A 64 -12.14 -10.60 -2.75
C LEU A 64 -12.92 -11.81 -2.23
N TYR A 65 -13.94 -12.28 -2.97
CA TYR A 65 -14.84 -13.36 -2.55
C TYR A 65 -15.45 -13.11 -1.17
N VAL A 66 -15.86 -11.87 -0.90
CA VAL A 66 -16.52 -11.47 0.35
C VAL A 66 -17.88 -10.83 0.08
N HIS A 67 -18.76 -10.88 1.07
CA HIS A 67 -20.01 -10.14 0.99
C HIS A 67 -19.76 -8.61 1.05
N PRO A 68 -20.54 -7.76 0.35
CA PRO A 68 -20.39 -6.30 0.39
C PRO A 68 -20.39 -5.68 1.79
N ASN A 69 -21.15 -6.27 2.73
CA ASN A 69 -21.15 -5.80 4.12
C ASN A 69 -19.81 -6.06 4.83
N THR A 70 -19.21 -7.23 4.60
CA THR A 70 -17.87 -7.57 5.11
C THR A 70 -16.84 -6.63 4.52
N LEU A 71 -16.93 -6.31 3.21
CA LEU A 71 -16.04 -5.32 2.59
C LEU A 71 -16.18 -3.94 3.26
N ARG A 72 -17.41 -3.45 3.47
CA ARG A 72 -17.63 -2.16 4.16
C ARG A 72 -17.05 -2.15 5.57
N GLN A 73 -17.18 -3.25 6.31
CA GLN A 73 -16.57 -3.40 7.64
C GLN A 73 -15.04 -3.36 7.57
N ARG A 74 -14.43 -4.07 6.60
CA ARG A 74 -12.97 -4.03 6.37
C ARG A 74 -12.48 -2.64 6.00
N LEU A 75 -13.19 -1.93 5.11
CA LEU A 75 -12.84 -0.55 4.72
C LEU A 75 -12.98 0.42 5.89
N ARG A 76 -14.01 0.26 6.74
CA ARG A 76 -14.11 1.03 7.98
C ARG A 76 -12.90 0.79 8.88
N ARG A 77 -12.51 -0.48 9.03
CA ARG A 77 -11.36 -0.86 9.84
C ARG A 77 -10.03 -0.33 9.27
N VAL A 78 -9.90 -0.31 7.94
CA VAL A 78 -8.78 0.34 7.24
C VAL A 78 -8.68 1.80 7.65
N MET A 79 -9.77 2.56 7.59
CA MET A 79 -9.78 3.98 7.96
C MET A 79 -9.46 4.19 9.44
N GLU A 80 -10.00 3.35 10.33
CA GLU A 80 -9.73 3.41 11.79
C GLU A 80 -8.24 3.19 12.13
N ILE A 81 -7.58 2.22 11.50
CA ILE A 81 -6.19 1.86 11.81
C ILE A 81 -5.20 2.81 11.14
N SER A 82 -5.43 3.11 9.87
CA SER A 82 -4.51 3.91 9.08
C SER A 82 -4.67 5.41 9.33
N GLY A 83 -5.88 5.87 9.66
CA GLY A 83 -6.25 7.28 9.65
C GLY A 83 -6.50 7.84 8.25
N ILE A 84 -6.45 7.00 7.20
CA ILE A 84 -6.79 7.39 5.84
C ILE A 84 -8.28 7.65 5.75
N ASP A 85 -8.66 8.78 5.17
CA ASP A 85 -10.04 9.09 4.80
C ASP A 85 -10.22 8.91 3.30
N LEU A 86 -10.83 7.78 2.90
CA LEU A 86 -11.06 7.42 1.50
C LEU A 86 -11.95 8.41 0.74
N ARG A 87 -12.58 9.37 1.42
CA ARG A 87 -13.39 10.42 0.80
C ARG A 87 -12.63 11.73 0.62
N ARG A 88 -11.54 11.94 1.34
CA ARG A 88 -10.81 13.22 1.40
C ARG A 88 -9.38 13.11 0.92
N ASP A 89 -8.73 11.97 1.14
CA ASP A 89 -7.34 11.75 0.74
C ASP A 89 -7.22 11.53 -0.76
N ASP A 90 -6.07 11.93 -1.31
CA ASP A 90 -5.74 11.70 -2.71
C ASP A 90 -5.50 10.21 -2.96
N TRP A 91 -6.37 9.59 -3.76
CA TRP A 91 -6.29 8.16 -4.07
C TRP A 91 -5.00 7.78 -4.80
N LEU A 92 -4.41 8.68 -5.60
CA LEU A 92 -3.13 8.41 -6.24
C LEU A 92 -2.02 8.32 -5.20
N MET A 93 -2.00 9.22 -4.22
CA MET A 93 -1.01 9.20 -3.13
C MET A 93 -1.17 7.95 -2.25
N VAL A 94 -2.42 7.57 -1.93
CA VAL A 94 -2.68 6.32 -1.20
C VAL A 94 -2.26 5.11 -2.03
N GLU A 95 -2.54 5.09 -3.33
CA GLU A 95 -2.13 4.00 -4.23
C GLU A 95 -0.60 3.89 -4.31
N ILE A 96 0.11 5.01 -4.43
CA ILE A 96 1.58 5.06 -4.39
C ILE A 96 2.10 4.53 -3.04
N ALA A 97 1.55 4.99 -1.92
CA ALA A 97 1.93 4.52 -0.59
C ALA A 97 1.73 3.00 -0.44
N VAL A 98 0.60 2.46 -0.92
CA VAL A 98 0.33 1.01 -0.97
C VAL A 98 1.41 0.28 -1.78
N LYS A 99 1.75 0.76 -2.97
CA LYS A 99 2.78 0.13 -3.81
C LYS A 99 4.17 0.22 -3.18
N LEU A 100 4.54 1.36 -2.59
CA LEU A 100 5.81 1.56 -1.90
C LEU A 100 5.96 0.60 -0.72
N VAL A 101 4.94 0.51 0.15
CA VAL A 101 4.99 -0.37 1.32
C VAL A 101 5.06 -1.84 0.89
N LYS A 102 4.28 -2.26 -0.13
CA LYS A 102 4.36 -3.63 -0.65
C LYS A 102 5.72 -3.95 -1.27
N LEU A 103 6.32 -3.01 -2.01
CA LEU A 103 7.66 -3.16 -2.57
C LEU A 103 8.72 -3.29 -1.47
N GLN A 104 8.62 -2.47 -0.42
CA GLN A 104 9.52 -2.54 0.74
C GLN A 104 9.42 -3.89 1.47
N HIS A 105 8.22 -4.42 1.64
CA HIS A 105 8.03 -5.75 2.22
C HIS A 105 8.63 -6.85 1.34
N ALA A 106 8.38 -6.81 0.02
CA ALA A 106 8.91 -7.79 -0.92
C ALA A 106 10.45 -7.78 -0.99
N LEU A 107 11.06 -6.59 -0.95
CA LEU A 107 12.51 -6.44 -0.90
C LEU A 107 13.10 -6.86 0.46
N GLY A 108 12.39 -6.58 1.56
CA GLY A 108 12.78 -7.00 2.91
C GLY A 108 12.74 -8.52 3.10
N THR A 109 11.73 -9.21 2.54
CA THR A 109 11.68 -10.68 2.53
C THR A 109 12.77 -11.30 1.66
N ALA A 110 13.11 -10.67 0.52
CA ALA A 110 14.19 -11.15 -0.33
C ALA A 110 15.58 -11.02 0.32
N ALA A 111 15.78 -10.04 1.21
CA ALA A 111 17.03 -9.87 1.96
C ALA A 111 17.18 -10.90 3.10
N SER A 112 16.09 -11.40 3.68
CA SER A 112 16.13 -12.44 4.74
C SER A 112 16.32 -13.87 4.21
N ASP A 113 16.14 -14.09 2.91
CA ASP A 113 16.22 -15.40 2.24
C ASP A 113 17.63 -15.75 1.70
N THR A 114 18.70 -15.05 2.10
CA THR A 114 20.08 -15.50 1.78
C THR A 114 20.52 -16.59 2.76
N PRO A 115 20.57 -17.88 2.39
CA PRO A 115 21.02 -18.94 3.26
C PRO A 115 22.55 -18.98 3.21
N GLY A 116 23.19 -18.71 4.35
CA GLY A 116 24.53 -19.19 4.69
C GLY A 116 25.62 -19.11 3.63
N ALA A 117 26.34 -17.98 3.58
CA ALA A 117 27.77 -18.04 3.30
C ALA A 117 28.47 -18.60 4.55
N SER A 118 28.40 -19.92 4.74
CA SER A 118 29.27 -20.67 5.64
C SER A 118 30.04 -21.68 4.80
N ARG A 119 31.34 -21.80 5.11
CA ARG A 119 32.43 -22.51 4.42
C ARG A 119 33.10 -21.66 3.34
N LEU A 120 34.25 -21.07 3.68
CA LEU A 120 35.56 -21.71 3.61
C LEU A 120 36.48 -21.13 4.69
#